data_AF-A0AA96W0Q2-F1
#
_entry.id   AF-A0AA96W0Q2-F1
#
_cell.length_a   1.000
_cell.length_b   1.000
_cell.length_c   1.000
_cell.angle_alpha   90.00
_cell.angle_beta   90.00
_cell.angle_gamma   90.00
#
_symmetry.space_group_name_H-M   'P 1'
#
loop_
_entity.id
_entity.type
_entity.pdbx_description
1 polymer ?
#
loop_
_entity_poly.entity_id
_entity_poly.type
_entity_poly.pdbx_seq_one_letter_code
_entity_poly.pdbx_strand_id
1 'polypeptide(L)'
;MEIFLSDEYETLWTAISSIMGIIATTLAIFALIYSMRTYRRTMQVVHYGEIDKMYFEILKEALNKPFLLRHDITRTVEEEIQYNTYAFIVWNFLESIYDRCMLDHDLQKTWFPIIEAERKIHLAWIQNEENRPKFKAEFLNFIEKGKFEVA
;
A
#
# COMPACT_ATOMS: atom_id res chain seq x y z
N MET A 1 29.43 -64.36 13.41
CA MET A 1 30.10 -63.18 12.82
C MET A 1 29.14 -62.36 11.96
N GLU A 2 28.20 -63.00 11.25
CA GLU A 2 27.17 -62.28 10.45
C GLU A 2 26.13 -61.51 11.30
N ILE A 3 25.70 -62.06 12.45
CA ILE A 3 24.72 -61.41 13.35
C ILE A 3 25.28 -60.13 14.02
N PHE A 4 26.59 -60.07 14.24
CA PHE A 4 27.23 -58.91 14.87
C PHE A 4 27.44 -57.77 13.86
N LEU A 5 27.66 -58.10 12.59
CA LEU A 5 27.77 -57.13 11.49
C LEU A 5 26.41 -56.55 11.08
N SER A 6 25.31 -57.31 11.22
CA SER A 6 23.96 -56.81 10.91
C SER A 6 23.45 -55.78 11.93
N ASP A 7 23.70 -55.98 13.23
CA ASP A 7 23.31 -55.02 14.27
C ASP A 7 24.07 -53.69 14.15
N GLU A 8 25.37 -53.76 13.86
CA GLU A 8 26.20 -52.57 13.62
C GLU A 8 25.78 -51.82 12.35
N TYR A 9 25.32 -52.55 11.32
CA TYR A 9 24.76 -51.97 10.10
C TYR A 9 23.41 -51.29 10.35
N GLU A 10 22.49 -51.92 11.07
CA GLU A 10 21.18 -51.32 11.39
C GLU A 10 21.31 -50.06 12.27
N THR A 11 22.21 -50.09 13.25
CA THR A 11 22.51 -48.91 14.09
C THR A 11 23.15 -47.77 13.27
N LEU A 12 23.99 -48.08 12.30
CA LEU A 12 24.55 -47.08 11.38
C LEU A 12 23.47 -46.45 10.48
N TRP A 13 22.55 -47.25 9.92
CA TRP A 13 21.46 -46.73 9.08
C TRP A 13 20.44 -45.89 9.86
N THR A 14 20.14 -46.28 11.10
CA THR A 14 19.27 -45.48 11.98
C THR A 14 19.93 -44.16 12.38
N ALA A 15 21.25 -44.15 12.61
CA ALA A 15 22.01 -42.92 12.81
C ALA A 15 22.01 -42.03 11.55
N ILE A 16 22.28 -42.59 10.37
CA ILE A 16 22.27 -41.83 9.09
C ILE A 16 20.87 -41.26 8.80
N SER A 17 19.82 -42.05 8.96
CA SER A 17 18.45 -41.63 8.68
C SER A 17 17.95 -40.56 9.64
N SER A 18 18.30 -40.62 10.92
CA SER A 18 17.98 -39.57 11.90
C SER A 18 18.70 -38.25 11.58
N ILE A 19 19.99 -38.30 11.21
CA ILE A 19 20.75 -37.12 10.76
C ILE A 19 20.10 -36.50 9.52
N MET A 20 19.75 -37.32 8.52
CA MET A 20 19.06 -36.86 7.31
C MET A 20 17.69 -36.25 7.62
N GLY A 21 16.95 -36.81 8.58
CA GLY A 21 15.68 -36.25 9.05
C GLY A 21 15.84 -34.86 9.69
N ILE A 22 16.88 -34.66 10.48
CA ILE A 22 17.20 -33.35 11.10
C ILE A 22 17.57 -32.32 10.03
N ILE A 23 18.36 -32.72 9.01
CA ILE A 23 18.73 -31.85 7.90
C ILE A 23 17.50 -31.48 7.06
N ALA A 24 16.65 -32.45 6.74
CA ALA A 24 15.43 -32.21 5.95
C ALA A 24 14.47 -31.27 6.69
N THR A 25 14.25 -31.47 7.99
CA THR A 25 13.38 -30.62 8.79
C THR A 25 13.92 -29.19 8.94
N THR A 26 15.24 -29.03 9.15
CA THR A 26 15.85 -27.70 9.18
C THR A 26 15.76 -26.99 7.84
N LEU A 27 16.04 -27.66 6.72
CA LEU A 27 15.85 -27.08 5.38
C LEU A 27 14.40 -26.67 5.12
N ALA A 28 13.42 -27.47 5.55
CA ALA A 28 12.00 -27.13 5.43
C ALA A 28 11.65 -25.86 6.22
N ILE A 29 12.18 -25.72 7.44
CA ILE A 29 12.00 -24.51 8.26
C ILE A 29 12.59 -23.29 7.56
N PHE A 30 13.83 -23.39 7.04
CA PHE A 30 14.46 -22.30 6.29
C PHE A 30 13.68 -21.93 5.02
N ALA A 31 13.19 -22.92 4.28
CA ALA A 31 12.38 -22.70 3.08
C ALA A 31 11.06 -21.99 3.43
N LEU A 32 10.39 -22.37 4.52
CA LEU A 32 9.18 -21.71 5.00
C LEU A 32 9.46 -20.26 5.42
N ILE A 33 10.53 -20.00 6.18
CA ILE A 33 10.92 -18.64 6.58
C ILE A 33 11.22 -17.79 5.35
N TYR A 34 11.98 -18.33 4.39
CA TYR A 34 12.30 -17.65 3.14
C TYR A 34 11.05 -17.35 2.31
N SER A 35 10.13 -18.31 2.20
CA SER A 35 8.88 -18.16 1.48
C SER A 35 7.98 -17.11 2.14
N MET A 36 7.82 -17.14 3.46
CA MET A 36 7.07 -16.11 4.19
C MET A 36 7.68 -14.71 4.03
N ARG A 37 9.02 -14.60 4.08
CA ARG A 37 9.70 -13.31 3.87
C ARG A 37 9.53 -12.80 2.45
N THR A 38 9.66 -13.68 1.46
CA THR A 38 9.47 -13.35 0.05
C THR A 38 8.03 -12.96 -0.22
N TYR A 39 7.06 -13.71 0.30
CA TYR A 39 5.64 -13.40 0.20
C TYR A 39 5.29 -12.04 0.80
N ARG A 40 5.82 -11.71 1.99
CA ARG A 40 5.65 -10.37 2.59
C ARG A 40 6.19 -9.26 1.68
N ARG A 41 7.39 -9.44 1.11
CA ARG A 41 7.98 -8.48 0.16
C ARG A 41 7.14 -8.36 -1.11
N THR A 42 6.67 -9.46 -1.68
CA THR A 42 5.84 -9.46 -2.88
C THR A 42 4.48 -8.79 -2.63
N MET A 43 3.82 -9.09 -1.52
CA MET A 43 2.53 -8.47 -1.16
C MET A 43 2.68 -6.97 -0.91
N GLN A 44 3.78 -6.53 -0.30
CA GLN A 44 4.11 -5.11 -0.20
C GLN A 44 4.21 -4.49 -1.61
N VAL A 45 5.11 -5.00 -2.47
CA VAL A 45 5.37 -4.45 -3.81
C VAL A 45 4.14 -4.43 -4.72
N VAL A 46 3.34 -5.52 -4.75
CA VAL A 46 2.12 -5.59 -5.59
C VAL A 46 1.13 -4.51 -5.17
N HIS A 47 0.96 -4.29 -3.87
CA HIS A 47 0.00 -3.31 -3.38
C HIS A 47 0.45 -1.86 -3.60
N TYR A 48 1.76 -1.57 -3.59
CA TYR A 48 2.26 -0.25 -4.02
C TYR A 48 2.02 -0.02 -5.52
N GLY A 49 2.26 -1.04 -6.34
CA GLY A 49 2.04 -0.94 -7.78
C GLY A 49 0.58 -0.67 -8.14
N GLU A 50 -0.37 -1.26 -7.40
CA GLU A 50 -1.80 -1.01 -7.57
C GLU A 50 -2.17 0.43 -7.20
N ILE A 51 -1.67 0.92 -6.07
CA ILE A 51 -1.89 2.30 -5.61
C ILE A 51 -1.35 3.30 -6.64
N ASP A 52 -0.11 3.14 -7.09
CA ASP A 52 0.51 4.03 -8.08
C ASP A 52 -0.26 4.00 -9.41
N LYS A 53 -0.75 2.84 -9.82
CA LYS A 53 -1.56 2.69 -11.03
C LYS A 53 -2.90 3.43 -10.90
N MET A 54 -3.59 3.31 -9.77
CA MET A 54 -4.84 4.04 -9.52
C MET A 54 -4.61 5.55 -9.56
N TYR A 55 -3.55 6.03 -8.91
CA TYR A 55 -3.19 7.44 -8.95
C TYR A 55 -2.85 7.91 -10.36
N PHE A 56 -2.09 7.12 -11.13
CA PHE A 56 -1.80 7.40 -12.53
C PHE A 56 -3.08 7.47 -13.39
N GLU A 57 -4.06 6.60 -13.15
CA GLU A 57 -5.36 6.64 -13.84
C GLU A 57 -6.14 7.93 -13.52
N ILE A 58 -6.14 8.36 -12.25
CA ILE A 58 -6.73 9.64 -11.82
C ILE A 58 -6.05 10.82 -12.52
N LEU A 59 -4.71 10.83 -12.58
CA LEU A 59 -3.96 11.88 -13.27
C LEU A 59 -4.18 11.86 -14.79
N LYS A 60 -4.32 10.67 -15.39
CA LYS A 60 -4.60 10.52 -16.82
C LYS A 60 -5.98 11.07 -17.16
N GLU A 61 -6.97 10.90 -16.30
CA GLU A 61 -8.30 11.50 -16.50
C GLU A 61 -8.24 13.04 -16.40
N ALA A 62 -7.46 13.58 -15.46
CA ALA A 62 -7.19 15.02 -15.40
C ALA A 62 -6.41 15.55 -16.62
N LEU A 63 -5.50 14.75 -17.19
CA LEU A 63 -4.81 15.08 -18.43
C LEU A 63 -5.78 15.16 -19.62
N ASN A 64 -6.73 14.22 -19.70
CA ASN A 64 -7.77 14.23 -20.74
C ASN A 64 -8.73 15.42 -20.58
N LYS A 65 -8.94 15.88 -19.34
CA LYS A 65 -9.84 16.98 -18.98
C LYS A 65 -9.12 18.04 -18.16
N PRO A 66 -8.32 18.93 -18.79
CA PRO A 66 -7.48 19.89 -18.07
C PRO A 66 -8.24 20.91 -17.22
N PHE A 67 -9.56 21.03 -17.38
CA PHE A 67 -10.43 21.88 -16.56
C PHE A 67 -10.62 21.37 -15.13
N LEU A 68 -10.23 20.11 -14.87
CA LEU A 68 -10.30 19.51 -13.54
C LEU A 68 -9.21 20.05 -12.59
N LEU A 69 -8.06 20.47 -13.13
CA LEU A 69 -6.92 20.98 -12.34
C LEU A 69 -6.87 22.51 -12.26
N ARG A 70 -7.53 23.22 -13.18
CA ARG A 70 -7.49 24.68 -13.27
C ARG A 70 -8.50 25.36 -12.36
N HIS A 71 -8.19 26.54 -11.85
CA HIS A 71 -9.08 27.30 -10.95
C HIS A 71 -9.63 28.57 -11.58
N ASP A 72 -9.07 28.96 -12.72
CA ASP A 72 -9.23 30.25 -13.40
C ASP A 72 -10.22 30.20 -14.58
N ILE A 73 -11.01 29.14 -14.67
CA ILE A 73 -11.93 28.90 -15.77
C ILE A 73 -13.39 28.92 -15.31
N THR A 74 -14.24 29.56 -16.12
CA THR A 74 -15.70 29.44 -15.99
C THR A 74 -16.12 28.08 -16.50
N ARG A 75 -16.51 27.20 -15.58
CA ARG A 75 -17.01 25.85 -15.90
C ARG A 75 -18.48 25.93 -16.33
N THR A 76 -18.84 25.10 -17.29
CA THR A 76 -20.24 24.75 -17.56
C THR A 76 -20.80 23.88 -16.45
N VAL A 77 -22.14 23.74 -16.38
CA VAL A 77 -22.80 22.92 -15.36
C VAL A 77 -22.33 21.46 -15.42
N GLU A 78 -22.20 20.91 -16.63
CA GLU A 78 -21.69 19.56 -16.84
C GLU A 78 -20.22 19.40 -16.41
N GLU A 79 -19.38 20.42 -16.63
CA GLU A 79 -17.97 20.41 -16.20
C GLU A 79 -17.83 20.54 -14.68
N GLU A 80 -18.73 21.27 -14.03
CA GLU A 80 -18.78 21.37 -12.57
C GLU A 80 -19.17 20.04 -11.92
N ILE A 81 -20.14 19.30 -12.49
CA ILE A 81 -20.49 17.95 -12.05
C ILE A 81 -19.30 16.99 -12.21
N GLN A 82 -18.58 17.09 -13.34
CA GLN A 82 -17.38 16.29 -13.58
C GLN A 82 -16.27 16.64 -12.59
N TYR A 83 -16.06 17.93 -12.31
CA TYR A 83 -15.11 18.38 -11.29
C TYR A 83 -15.48 17.89 -9.89
N ASN A 84 -16.75 17.98 -9.49
CA ASN A 84 -17.21 17.51 -8.19
C ASN A 84 -17.00 16.00 -8.02
N THR A 85 -17.27 15.23 -9.08
CA THR A 85 -17.03 13.78 -9.09
C THR A 85 -15.54 13.47 -9.01
N TYR A 86 -14.72 14.19 -9.78
CA TYR A 86 -13.27 14.03 -9.77
C TYR A 86 -12.66 14.35 -8.41
N ALA A 87 -13.01 15.51 -7.83
CA ALA A 87 -12.53 15.93 -6.52
C ALA A 87 -12.93 14.92 -5.43
N PHE A 88 -14.14 14.35 -5.51
CA PHE A 88 -14.56 13.30 -4.60
C PHE A 88 -13.70 12.03 -4.73
N ILE A 89 -13.40 11.59 -5.95
CA ILE A 89 -12.52 10.43 -6.21
C ILE A 89 -11.11 10.69 -5.65
N VAL A 90 -10.54 11.86 -5.93
CA VAL A 90 -9.21 12.23 -5.42
C VAL A 90 -9.20 12.19 -3.89
N TRP A 91 -10.14 12.87 -3.23
CA TRP A 91 -10.17 12.92 -1.78
C TRP A 91 -10.41 11.54 -1.14
N ASN A 92 -11.27 10.70 -1.72
CA ASN A 92 -11.48 9.34 -1.21
C ASN A 92 -10.24 8.45 -1.38
N PHE A 93 -9.52 8.61 -2.49
CA PHE A 93 -8.25 7.95 -2.71
C PHE A 93 -7.20 8.42 -1.69
N LEU A 94 -7.04 9.73 -1.49
CA LEU A 94 -6.11 10.29 -0.51
C LEU A 94 -6.45 9.88 0.94
N GLU A 95 -7.73 9.78 1.30
CA GLU A 95 -8.17 9.25 2.59
C GLU A 95 -7.75 7.78 2.77
N SER A 96 -7.93 6.95 1.74
CA SER A 96 -7.50 5.55 1.74
C SER A 96 -5.97 5.41 1.88
N ILE A 97 -5.21 6.31 1.24
CA ILE A 97 -3.76 6.38 1.37
C ILE A 97 -3.35 6.83 2.77
N TYR A 98 -4.05 7.80 3.34
CA TYR A 98 -3.82 8.26 4.71
C TYR A 98 -4.01 7.13 5.73
N ASP A 99 -5.11 6.38 5.64
CA ASP A 99 -5.35 5.20 6.49
C ASP A 99 -4.20 4.19 6.38
N ARG A 100 -3.68 3.98 5.17
CA ARG A 100 -2.58 3.05 4.92
C ARG A 100 -1.23 3.57 5.41
N CYS A 101 -0.98 4.86 5.27
CA CYS A 101 0.19 5.56 5.81
C CYS A 101 0.27 5.45 7.34
N MET A 102 -0.85 5.35 8.05
CA MET A 102 -0.85 5.13 9.50
C MET A 102 -0.33 3.74 9.90
N LEU A 103 -0.42 2.76 8.99
CA LEU A 103 0.10 1.39 9.20
C LEU A 103 1.55 1.24 8.74
N ASP A 104 1.98 2.06 7.79
CA ASP A 104 3.29 1.95 7.14
C ASP A 104 3.92 3.33 6.93
N HIS A 105 4.89 3.62 7.78
CA HIS A 105 5.60 4.90 7.83
C HIS A 105 6.45 5.18 6.60
N ASP A 106 6.85 4.15 5.83
CA ASP A 106 7.64 4.37 4.62
C ASP A 106 6.79 4.97 3.49
N LEU A 107 5.46 4.71 3.45
CA LEU A 107 4.55 5.37 2.51
C LEU A 107 4.46 6.87 2.74
N GLN A 108 4.57 7.30 4.00
CA GLN A 108 4.37 8.71 4.37
C GLN A 108 5.33 9.63 3.60
N LYS A 109 6.58 9.19 3.42
CA LYS A 109 7.62 9.96 2.71
C LYS A 109 7.27 10.23 1.24
N THR A 110 6.61 9.29 0.58
CA THR A 110 6.25 9.42 -0.84
C THR A 110 4.89 10.12 -1.01
N TRP A 111 3.91 9.77 -0.17
CA TRP A 111 2.53 10.19 -0.38
C TRP A 111 2.18 11.52 0.27
N PHE A 112 2.87 11.95 1.33
CA PHE A 112 2.59 13.25 1.95
C PHE A 112 2.82 14.44 1.00
N PRO A 113 3.91 14.49 0.19
CA PRO A 113 4.07 15.51 -0.84
C PRO A 113 2.94 15.50 -1.88
N ILE A 114 2.44 14.32 -2.25
CA ILE A 114 1.34 14.16 -3.21
C ILE A 114 0.04 14.70 -2.60
N ILE A 115 -0.28 14.31 -1.36
CA ILE A 115 -1.44 14.83 -0.62
C ILE A 115 -1.36 16.36 -0.51
N GLU A 116 -0.18 16.92 -0.25
CA GLU A 116 0.00 18.37 -0.18
C GLU A 116 -0.27 19.06 -1.53
N ALA A 117 0.23 18.48 -2.64
CA ALA A 117 0.02 19.00 -3.97
C ALA A 117 -1.47 18.99 -4.36
N GLU A 118 -2.14 17.85 -4.18
CA GLU A 118 -3.57 17.71 -4.46
C GLU A 118 -4.44 18.57 -3.54
N ARG A 119 -4.04 18.71 -2.27
CA ARG A 119 -4.71 19.63 -1.34
C ARG A 119 -4.69 21.05 -1.90
N LYS A 120 -3.56 21.56 -2.41
CA LYS A 120 -3.49 22.95 -2.93
C LYS A 120 -4.52 23.19 -4.05
N ILE A 121 -4.85 22.15 -4.80
CA ILE A 121 -5.78 22.21 -5.94
C ILE A 121 -7.24 22.06 -5.45
N HIS A 122 -7.51 21.08 -4.58
CA HIS A 122 -8.88 20.69 -4.24
C HIS A 122 -9.34 21.12 -2.83
N LEU A 123 -8.56 21.94 -2.11
CA LEU A 123 -8.89 22.40 -0.74
C LEU A 123 -10.23 23.12 -0.67
N ALA A 124 -10.51 24.01 -1.63
CA ALA A 124 -11.77 24.77 -1.64
C ALA A 124 -12.99 23.83 -1.74
N TRP A 125 -12.85 22.69 -2.41
CA TRP A 125 -13.94 21.73 -2.58
C TRP A 125 -14.27 20.97 -1.29
N ILE A 126 -13.24 20.53 -0.55
CA ILE A 126 -13.44 19.80 0.72
C ILE A 126 -13.85 20.71 1.87
N GLN A 127 -13.57 22.01 1.78
CA GLN A 127 -14.01 23.01 2.75
C GLN A 127 -15.51 23.30 2.70
N ASN A 128 -16.19 22.95 1.60
CA ASN A 128 -17.65 23.09 1.50
C ASN A 128 -18.36 22.21 2.53
N GLU A 129 -19.32 22.80 3.26
CA GLU A 129 -20.05 22.13 4.35
C GLU A 129 -20.77 20.85 3.90
N GLU A 130 -21.19 20.78 2.64
CA GLU A 130 -21.84 19.60 2.06
C GLU A 130 -20.89 18.40 1.86
N ASN A 131 -19.59 18.67 1.66
CA ASN A 131 -18.60 17.64 1.34
C ASN A 131 -17.82 17.15 2.55
N ARG A 132 -17.64 18.01 3.56
CA ARG A 132 -16.99 17.66 4.84
C ARG A 132 -17.52 16.37 5.50
N PRO A 133 -18.83 16.15 5.67
CA PRO A 133 -19.33 14.97 6.40
C PRO A 133 -19.09 13.64 5.67
N LYS A 134 -18.63 13.66 4.41
CA LYS A 134 -18.34 12.45 3.64
C LYS A 134 -17.02 11.78 4.02
N PHE A 135 -16.18 12.47 4.79
CA PHE A 135 -14.83 12.02 5.17
C PHE A 135 -14.68 11.90 6.68
N LYS A 136 -13.71 11.10 7.12
CA LYS A 136 -13.40 10.92 8.53
C LYS A 136 -12.86 12.21 9.14
N ALA A 137 -13.26 12.48 10.38
CA ALA A 137 -12.78 13.66 11.12
C ALA A 137 -11.25 13.67 11.31
N GLU A 138 -10.63 12.50 11.46
CA GLU A 138 -9.17 12.38 11.59
C GLU A 138 -8.44 12.87 10.33
N PHE A 139 -8.93 12.46 9.16
CA PHE A 139 -8.39 12.89 7.87
C PHE A 139 -8.62 14.38 7.63
N LEU A 140 -9.82 14.89 7.93
CA LEU A 140 -10.10 16.33 7.83
C LEU A 140 -9.17 17.17 8.73
N ASN A 141 -8.99 16.73 9.99
CA ASN A 141 -8.07 17.38 10.92
C ASN A 141 -6.61 17.34 10.41
N PHE A 142 -6.20 16.26 9.74
CA PHE A 142 -4.88 16.15 9.12
C PHE A 142 -4.70 17.16 7.99
N ILE A 143 -5.68 17.27 7.10
CA ILE A 143 -5.68 18.21 5.97
C ILE A 143 -5.71 19.67 6.45
N GLU A 144 -6.46 19.98 7.51
CA GLU A 144 -6.53 21.31 8.11
C GLU A 144 -5.23 21.71 8.82
N LYS A 145 -4.62 20.79 9.58
CA LYS A 145 -3.35 21.05 10.26
C LYS A 145 -2.23 21.37 9.28
N GLY A 146 -2.27 20.81 8.06
CA GLY A 146 -1.32 21.10 6.99
C GLY A 146 0.14 20.81 7.32
N LYS A 147 0.40 19.98 8.35
CA LYS A 147 1.73 19.55 8.75
C LYS A 147 2.04 18.23 8.05
N PHE A 148 2.73 18.31 6.93
CA PHE A 148 3.21 17.17 6.14
C PHE A 148 4.69 16.87 6.41
N GLU A 149 5.20 17.28 7.58
CA GLU A 149 6.59 17.06 7.97
C GLU A 149 6.78 15.62 8.46
N VAL A 150 7.58 14.86 7.72
CA VAL A 150 8.13 13.59 8.20
C VAL A 150 9.28 13.95 9.14
N ALA A 151 9.10 13.73 10.44
CA ALA A 151 10.17 13.83 11.43
C ALA A 151 11.21 12.72 11.24
#